data_AF-A0A1F5YWP1-F1
#
_entry.id   AF-A0A1F5YWP1-F1
#
_cell.length_a   1.000
_cell.length_b   1.000
_cell.length_c   1.000
_cell.angle_alpha   90.00
_cell.angle_beta   90.00
_cell.angle_gamma   90.00
#
_symmetry.space_group_name_H-M   'P 1'
#
loop_
_entity.id
_entity.type
_entity.pdbx_description
1 polymer ?
#
loop_
_entity_poly.entity_id
_entity_poly.type
_entity_poly.pdbx_seq_one_letter_code
_entity_poly.pdbx_strand_id
1 'polypeptide(L)'
;MAVRNRIWLILLITCLSCATDKSGELSQGPATFPIRFAAPGGELESGLDMLYVRSPWDSTQYMALDFPEHCWGKNFSGLSTDARGTARPNRWQFNGDSTRAEYTVTAQDGSLFRATARADSMAVGLELEIENRTALPITEIRILICTRPHRMSAFLDTNFVLTEVAVEGRPLAFGRDTHFNGTLPERMPPAWVMNLKGGIDNRTVDDMGWFSEDWGRRQFRLVEEEAEPALIGVHAREDEQHWLATIWEPSRVLFSNPHIPCIHSDPVPPDCPPGETTRANGIVFFHQGNFQSLITLAESCRDGHRKK
;
A
#
# COMPACT_ATOMS: atom_id res chain seq x y z
N MET A 1 14.08 -7.17 -33.50
CA MET A 1 13.53 -7.19 -32.13
C MET A 1 14.21 -6.09 -31.34
N ALA A 2 13.58 -4.91 -31.26
CA ALA A 2 14.11 -3.77 -30.54
C ALA A 2 13.36 -3.64 -29.20
N VAL A 3 14.06 -3.90 -28.11
CA VAL A 3 13.57 -3.69 -26.74
C VAL A 3 13.44 -2.18 -26.53
N ARG A 4 12.21 -1.66 -26.57
CA ARG A 4 11.90 -0.27 -26.21
C ARG A 4 11.89 -0.14 -24.69
N ASN A 5 13.02 0.23 -24.11
CA ASN A 5 13.08 0.77 -22.76
C ASN A 5 12.30 2.10 -22.72
N ARG A 6 11.07 2.08 -22.20
CA ARG A 6 10.34 3.31 -21.84
C ARG A 6 10.71 3.64 -20.39
N ILE A 7 11.54 4.67 -20.24
CA ILE A 7 11.86 5.28 -18.95
C ILE A 7 10.63 6.11 -18.53
N TRP A 8 9.98 5.71 -17.43
CA TRP A 8 8.86 6.42 -16.83
C TRP A 8 9.36 7.60 -16.00
N LEU A 9 9.33 8.80 -16.57
CA LEU A 9 9.55 10.04 -15.83
C LEU A 9 8.22 10.43 -15.16
N ILE A 10 8.16 10.29 -13.84
CA ILE A 10 7.13 10.91 -12.99
C ILE A 10 7.58 12.36 -12.80
N LEU A 11 6.77 13.30 -13.26
CA LEU A 11 6.98 14.73 -13.04
C LEU A 11 6.12 15.09 -11.82
N LEU A 12 6.67 14.86 -10.63
CA LEU A 12 6.09 15.32 -9.37
C LEU A 12 6.69 16.68 -9.02
N ILE A 13 5.82 17.65 -8.81
CA ILE A 13 6.14 19.04 -8.52
C ILE A 13 6.86 19.10 -7.16
N THR A 14 8.10 19.61 -7.15
CA THR A 14 8.79 20.00 -5.93
C THR A 14 8.03 21.16 -5.27
N CYS A 15 7.21 20.87 -4.27
CA CYS A 15 6.66 21.89 -3.36
C CYS A 15 7.71 22.30 -2.33
N LEU A 16 8.65 23.17 -2.73
CA LEU A 16 9.48 23.95 -1.80
C LEU A 16 8.77 25.29 -1.55
N SER A 17 7.79 25.28 -0.66
CA SER A 17 7.17 26.51 -0.15
C SER A 17 7.90 26.95 1.11
N CYS A 18 9.01 27.67 0.97
CA CYS A 18 9.58 28.42 2.10
C CYS A 18 8.64 29.61 2.39
N ALA A 19 7.79 29.50 3.41
CA ALA A 19 7.11 30.64 3.98
C ALA A 19 8.13 31.48 4.76
N THR A 20 8.50 32.65 4.25
CA THR A 20 9.30 33.63 4.97
C THR A 20 8.43 34.29 6.05
N ASP A 21 8.72 34.02 7.32
CA ASP A 21 8.15 34.79 8.43
C ASP A 21 8.89 36.13 8.56
N LYS A 22 8.21 37.16 9.08
CA LYS A 22 8.66 38.56 9.12
C LYS A 22 9.82 38.84 10.09
N SER A 23 10.48 37.82 10.61
CA SER A 23 11.61 37.93 11.55
C SER A 23 13.00 37.89 10.90
N GLY A 24 13.11 37.57 9.60
CA GLY A 24 14.42 37.48 8.93
C GLY A 24 15.28 36.29 9.39
N GLU A 25 14.78 35.46 10.30
CA GLU A 25 15.31 34.11 10.53
C GLU A 25 14.70 33.17 9.50
N LEU A 26 15.55 32.50 8.73
CA LEU A 26 15.17 31.28 8.02
C LEU A 26 14.76 30.28 9.10
N SER A 27 13.45 30.18 9.35
CA SER A 27 12.86 28.98 9.94
C SER A 27 13.34 27.82 9.08
N GLN A 28 14.35 27.09 9.55
CA GLN A 28 14.66 25.80 8.96
C GLN A 28 13.43 24.96 9.22
N GLY A 29 12.60 24.80 8.19
CA GLY A 29 11.55 23.78 8.21
C GLY A 29 12.16 22.44 8.65
N PRO A 30 11.36 21.53 9.20
CA PRO A 30 11.87 20.26 9.70
C PRO A 30 12.74 19.60 8.63
N ALA A 31 13.92 19.13 9.03
CA ALA A 31 14.86 18.50 8.11
C ALA A 31 14.16 17.33 7.41
N THR A 32 14.03 17.39 6.09
CA THR A 32 13.53 16.28 5.29
C THR A 32 14.70 15.42 4.84
N PHE A 33 14.71 14.16 5.27
CA PHE A 33 15.64 13.17 4.77
C PHE A 33 15.12 12.67 3.41
N PRO A 34 16.01 12.47 2.41
CA PRO A 34 15.60 11.81 1.18
C PRO A 34 15.04 10.43 1.50
N ILE A 35 13.87 10.09 0.93
CA ILE A 35 13.33 8.74 1.04
C ILE A 35 14.32 7.77 0.37
N ARG A 36 14.67 6.72 1.10
CA ARG A 36 15.59 5.66 0.68
C ARG A 36 15.10 4.31 1.15
N PHE A 37 15.38 3.28 0.36
CA PHE A 37 15.22 1.91 0.79
C PHE A 37 16.41 1.49 1.67
N ALA A 38 16.17 0.73 2.74
CA ALA A 38 17.23 0.29 3.63
C ALA A 38 16.81 -0.94 4.44
N ALA A 39 17.75 -1.60 5.11
CA ALA A 39 17.42 -2.58 6.13
C ALA A 39 17.17 -1.92 7.50
N PRO A 40 16.29 -2.48 8.34
CA PRO A 40 16.12 -2.03 9.72
C PRO A 40 17.44 -2.18 10.49
N GLY A 41 18.14 -1.07 10.73
CA GLY A 41 19.46 -1.10 11.39
C GLY A 41 20.54 -0.29 10.67
N GLY A 42 20.25 0.22 9.47
CA GLY A 42 21.12 1.20 8.79
C GLY A 42 22.19 0.58 7.89
N GLU A 43 22.42 -0.72 7.95
CA GLU A 43 23.23 -1.43 6.96
C GLU A 43 22.40 -1.70 5.69
N LEU A 44 23.04 -1.61 4.52
CA LEU A 44 22.46 -2.01 3.24
C LEU A 44 22.40 -3.54 3.19
N GLU A 45 21.53 -4.16 3.99
CA GLU A 45 21.23 -5.56 3.79
C GLU A 45 20.20 -5.66 2.67
N SER A 46 20.68 -5.80 1.42
CA SER A 46 19.91 -6.45 0.37
C SER A 46 19.56 -7.84 0.90
N GLY A 47 18.28 -8.15 1.07
CA GLY A 47 17.97 -9.45 1.65
C GLY A 47 16.70 -9.59 2.49
N LEU A 48 15.78 -8.65 2.41
CA LEU A 48 14.64 -8.56 3.31
C LEU A 48 13.37 -9.12 2.68
N ASP A 49 12.52 -9.73 3.52
CA ASP A 49 11.21 -10.27 3.12
C ASP A 49 10.18 -9.16 2.86
N MET A 50 10.37 -7.98 3.47
CA MET A 50 9.58 -6.78 3.26
C MET A 50 10.45 -5.65 2.70
N LEU A 51 9.82 -4.70 2.00
CA LEU A 51 10.45 -3.44 1.61
C LEU A 51 10.34 -2.46 2.79
N TYR A 52 11.45 -1.85 3.20
CA TYR A 52 11.43 -0.79 4.20
C TYR A 52 11.80 0.54 3.56
N VAL A 53 10.92 1.51 3.73
CA VAL A 53 11.04 2.85 3.19
C VAL A 53 11.34 3.78 4.34
N ARG A 54 12.53 4.39 4.34
CA ARG A 54 12.95 5.31 5.39
C ARG A 54 12.05 6.54 5.42
N SER A 55 11.62 6.93 6.62
CA SER A 55 10.83 8.13 6.84
C SER A 55 11.64 9.39 6.48
N PRO A 56 11.01 10.39 5.83
CA PRO A 56 11.65 11.68 5.59
C PRO A 56 11.75 12.53 6.86
N TRP A 57 11.06 12.17 7.94
CA TRP A 57 11.07 12.93 9.20
C TRP A 57 12.08 12.40 10.23
N ASP A 58 12.39 11.10 10.17
CA ASP A 58 13.35 10.46 11.06
C ASP A 58 14.01 9.27 10.35
N SER A 59 15.32 9.35 10.16
CA SER A 59 16.08 8.33 9.43
C SER A 59 16.12 6.93 10.08
N THR A 60 15.70 6.81 11.34
CA THR A 60 15.62 5.54 12.08
C THR A 60 14.25 4.86 11.99
N GLN A 61 13.30 5.54 11.36
CA GLN A 61 11.91 5.15 11.22
C GLN A 61 11.60 4.71 9.79
N TYR A 62 10.67 3.76 9.65
CA TYR A 62 10.39 3.13 8.37
C TYR A 62 8.91 2.87 8.16
N MET A 63 8.44 3.00 6.93
CA MET A 63 7.23 2.36 6.46
C MET A 63 7.61 0.99 5.89
N ALA A 64 7.04 -0.09 6.42
CA ALA A 64 7.28 -1.45 5.97
C ALA A 64 6.15 -1.88 5.02
N LEU A 65 6.51 -2.46 3.88
CA LEU A 65 5.57 -2.93 2.86
C LEU A 65 5.84 -4.38 2.52
N ASP A 66 4.78 -5.18 2.45
CA ASP A 66 4.78 -6.49 1.82
C ASP A 66 3.78 -6.50 0.67
N PHE A 67 4.31 -6.56 -0.57
CA PHE A 67 3.47 -6.59 -1.77
C PHE A 67 4.00 -7.54 -2.85
N PRO A 68 3.18 -8.52 -3.28
CA PRO A 68 1.94 -8.90 -2.62
C PRO A 68 2.28 -9.61 -1.29
N GLU A 69 1.63 -9.32 -0.17
CA GLU A 69 1.72 -10.19 1.03
C GLU A 69 1.16 -11.56 0.66
N HIS A 70 0.01 -11.53 -0.01
CA HIS A 70 -0.61 -12.70 -0.63
C HIS A 70 -1.15 -12.38 -2.02
N CYS A 71 -1.15 -13.37 -2.88
CA CYS A 71 -1.77 -13.32 -4.20
C CYS A 71 -2.45 -14.65 -4.50
N TRP A 72 -3.72 -14.60 -4.87
CA TRP A 72 -4.56 -15.74 -5.18
C TRP A 72 -5.28 -15.55 -6.53
N GLY A 73 -5.82 -16.65 -7.06
CA GLY A 73 -6.58 -16.68 -8.31
C GLY A 73 -6.95 -18.11 -8.70
N LYS A 74 -7.77 -18.26 -9.72
CA LYS A 74 -8.07 -19.56 -10.34
C LYS A 74 -6.98 -19.94 -11.33
N ASN A 75 -6.71 -21.24 -11.46
CA ASN A 75 -5.64 -21.80 -12.30
C ASN A 75 -4.24 -21.26 -11.96
N PHE A 76 -4.03 -20.92 -10.68
CA PHE A 76 -2.87 -20.18 -10.21
C PHE A 76 -2.43 -20.69 -8.86
N SER A 77 -1.14 -20.97 -8.73
CA SER A 77 -0.51 -21.40 -7.48
C SER A 77 -0.37 -20.26 -6.46
N GLY A 78 -0.47 -19.00 -6.92
CA GLY A 78 -0.42 -17.83 -6.06
C GLY A 78 0.95 -17.55 -5.48
N LEU A 79 0.99 -16.61 -4.54
CA LEU A 79 2.14 -16.30 -3.71
C LEU A 79 1.64 -15.99 -2.30
N SER A 80 2.37 -16.41 -1.27
CA SER A 80 2.05 -16.05 0.11
C SER A 80 3.33 -15.90 0.94
N THR A 81 3.41 -14.87 1.77
CA THR A 81 4.46 -14.74 2.80
C THR A 81 4.15 -15.49 4.09
N ASP A 82 2.88 -15.87 4.35
CA ASP A 82 2.47 -16.65 5.52
C ASP A 82 2.70 -18.17 5.38
N ALA A 83 3.02 -18.62 4.17
CA ALA A 83 3.05 -20.04 3.85
C ALA A 83 4.21 -20.67 4.62
N ARG A 84 3.86 -21.28 5.75
CA ARG A 84 4.70 -22.12 6.61
C ARG A 84 5.54 -23.05 5.74
N GLY A 85 6.75 -22.64 5.37
CA GLY A 85 7.72 -23.48 4.66
C GLY A 85 8.31 -22.94 3.35
N THR A 86 7.83 -21.84 2.76
CA THR A 86 8.52 -21.22 1.62
C THR A 86 8.99 -19.82 1.99
N ALA A 87 10.17 -19.75 2.63
CA ALA A 87 10.96 -18.51 2.61
C ALA A 87 11.01 -18.02 1.16
N ARG A 88 10.68 -16.75 0.90
CA ARG A 88 10.91 -16.20 -0.43
C ARG A 88 12.41 -16.36 -0.73
N PRO A 89 12.81 -17.12 -1.75
CA PRO A 89 14.23 -17.24 -2.07
C PRO A 89 14.77 -15.89 -2.57
N ASN A 90 13.89 -15.06 -3.15
CA ASN A 90 14.25 -13.79 -3.77
C ASN A 90 13.83 -12.61 -2.91
N ARG A 91 14.86 -11.96 -2.38
CA ARG A 91 14.79 -10.80 -1.50
C ARG A 91 14.87 -9.51 -2.32
N TRP A 92 14.38 -8.40 -1.77
CA TRP A 92 14.51 -7.08 -2.40
C TRP A 92 15.98 -6.74 -2.71
N GLN A 93 16.22 -6.29 -3.94
CA GLN A 93 17.50 -5.80 -4.43
C GLN A 93 17.43 -4.30 -4.64
N PHE A 94 18.42 -3.57 -4.14
CA PHE A 94 18.48 -2.10 -4.25
C PHE A 94 19.52 -1.68 -5.27
N ASN A 95 19.28 -0.56 -5.95
CA ASN A 95 20.33 0.11 -6.72
C ASN A 95 21.31 0.86 -5.79
N GLY A 96 22.43 1.33 -6.35
CA GLY A 96 23.54 1.90 -5.57
C GLY A 96 23.19 3.14 -4.73
N ASP A 97 22.15 3.89 -5.08
CA ASP A 97 21.69 5.05 -4.32
C ASP A 97 20.43 4.77 -3.48
N SER A 98 19.94 3.52 -3.49
CA SER A 98 18.74 3.07 -2.76
C SER A 98 17.46 3.84 -3.07
N THR A 99 17.34 4.36 -4.30
CA THR A 99 16.10 4.99 -4.82
C THR A 99 15.26 4.05 -5.67
N ARG A 100 15.80 2.89 -6.03
CA ARG A 100 15.08 1.82 -6.75
C ARG A 100 15.26 0.50 -6.03
N ALA A 101 14.17 -0.23 -5.88
CA ALA A 101 14.17 -1.60 -5.40
C ALA A 101 13.43 -2.50 -6.38
N GLU A 102 13.86 -3.75 -6.51
CA GLU A 102 13.14 -4.77 -7.25
C GLU A 102 13.30 -6.16 -6.65
N TYR A 103 12.31 -7.00 -6.85
CA TYR A 103 12.47 -8.44 -6.71
C TYR A 103 11.68 -9.16 -7.80
N THR A 104 12.05 -10.42 -8.02
CA THR A 104 11.36 -11.31 -8.96
C THR A 104 11.23 -12.66 -8.30
N VAL A 105 10.08 -13.31 -8.36
CA VAL A 105 9.89 -14.68 -7.83
C VAL A 105 9.08 -15.51 -8.81
N THR A 106 9.47 -16.77 -8.95
CA THR A 106 8.75 -17.76 -9.76
C THR A 106 7.89 -18.61 -8.83
N ALA A 107 6.58 -18.66 -9.10
CA ALA A 107 5.65 -19.49 -8.36
C ALA A 107 5.74 -20.97 -8.79
N GLN A 108 5.05 -21.85 -8.07
CA GLN A 108 5.15 -23.30 -8.27
C GLN A 108 4.66 -23.74 -9.67
N ASP A 109 3.70 -23.03 -10.24
CA ASP A 109 3.19 -23.26 -11.60
C ASP A 109 4.08 -22.66 -12.72
N GLY A 110 5.19 -22.03 -12.35
CA GLY A 110 6.13 -21.38 -13.27
C GLY A 110 5.81 -19.91 -13.57
N SER A 111 4.65 -19.38 -13.17
CA SER A 111 4.30 -17.96 -13.34
C SER A 111 5.29 -17.06 -12.61
N LEU A 112 5.50 -15.87 -13.15
CA LEU A 112 6.51 -14.95 -12.63
C LEU A 112 5.87 -13.71 -12.03
N PHE A 113 6.32 -13.36 -10.84
CA PHE A 113 5.98 -12.11 -10.17
C PHE A 113 7.19 -11.19 -10.24
N ARG A 114 6.98 -9.93 -10.63
CA ARG A 114 7.99 -8.88 -10.53
C ARG A 114 7.41 -7.73 -9.75
N ALA A 115 8.10 -7.29 -8.71
CA ALA A 115 7.74 -6.06 -8.02
C ALA A 115 8.86 -5.04 -8.15
N THR A 116 8.48 -3.78 -8.41
CA THR A 116 9.42 -2.67 -8.45
C THR A 116 8.94 -1.54 -7.55
N ALA A 117 9.90 -0.83 -6.96
CA ALA A 117 9.65 0.36 -6.15
C ALA A 117 10.62 1.48 -6.55
N ARG A 118 10.13 2.71 -6.57
CA ARG A 118 10.89 3.92 -6.91
C ARG A 118 10.59 5.01 -5.91
N ALA A 119 11.61 5.43 -5.17
CA ALA A 119 11.52 6.53 -4.22
C ALA A 119 11.62 7.88 -4.94
N ASP A 120 10.71 8.78 -4.59
CA ASP A 120 10.76 10.21 -4.85
C ASP A 120 10.98 10.95 -3.50
N SER A 121 10.87 12.27 -3.48
CA SER A 121 11.07 13.12 -2.30
C SER A 121 10.11 12.80 -1.14
N MET A 122 8.82 12.58 -1.44
CA MET A 122 7.76 12.37 -0.43
C MET A 122 6.80 11.22 -0.80
N ALA A 123 7.13 10.43 -1.82
CA ALA A 123 6.31 9.32 -2.26
C ALA A 123 7.16 8.16 -2.78
N VAL A 124 6.60 6.96 -2.79
CA VAL A 124 7.19 5.78 -3.43
C VAL A 124 6.20 5.22 -4.43
N GLY A 125 6.57 5.21 -5.71
CA GLY A 125 5.82 4.51 -6.75
C GLY A 125 6.12 3.01 -6.71
N LEU A 126 5.08 2.20 -6.82
CA LEU A 126 5.12 0.74 -6.70
C LEU A 126 4.47 0.12 -7.95
N GLU A 127 5.03 -0.98 -8.44
CA GLU A 127 4.46 -1.77 -9.52
C GLU A 127 4.58 -3.25 -9.17
N LEU A 128 3.53 -4.01 -9.43
CA LEU A 128 3.49 -5.45 -9.36
C LEU A 128 3.04 -6.01 -10.71
N GLU A 129 3.87 -6.83 -11.34
CA GLU A 129 3.56 -7.56 -12.56
C GLU A 129 3.40 -9.05 -12.26
N ILE A 130 2.42 -9.67 -12.91
CA ILE A 130 2.20 -11.12 -12.92
C ILE A 130 2.23 -11.59 -14.37
N GLU A 131 3.25 -12.38 -14.73
CA GLU A 131 3.38 -13.04 -16.03
C GLU A 131 2.83 -14.46 -15.94
N ASN A 132 1.73 -14.73 -16.63
CA ASN A 132 1.12 -16.04 -16.67
C ASN A 132 1.93 -16.96 -17.58
N ARG A 133 2.64 -17.92 -16.99
CA ARG A 133 3.41 -18.94 -17.74
C ARG A 133 2.74 -20.30 -17.78
N THR A 134 1.50 -20.37 -17.33
CA THR A 134 0.69 -21.59 -17.37
C THR A 134 0.00 -21.72 -18.74
N ALA A 135 -0.64 -22.87 -18.97
CA ALA A 135 -1.43 -23.11 -20.18
C ALA A 135 -2.88 -22.58 -20.10
N LEU A 136 -3.33 -22.15 -18.92
CA LEU A 136 -4.71 -21.72 -18.66
C LEU A 136 -4.75 -20.23 -18.28
N PRO A 137 -5.85 -19.51 -18.57
CA PRO A 137 -6.01 -18.16 -18.07
C PRO A 137 -6.05 -18.18 -16.53
N ILE A 138 -5.32 -17.24 -15.91
CA ILE A 138 -5.44 -16.94 -14.49
C ILE A 138 -6.60 -15.96 -14.34
N THR A 139 -7.60 -16.32 -13.55
CA THR A 139 -8.78 -15.47 -13.35
C THR A 139 -9.06 -15.20 -11.89
N GLU A 140 -9.86 -14.18 -11.60
CA GLU A 140 -10.25 -13.79 -10.23
C GLU A 140 -9.02 -13.49 -9.36
N ILE A 141 -8.06 -12.75 -9.91
CA ILE A 141 -6.82 -12.40 -9.22
C ILE A 141 -7.13 -11.50 -8.03
N ARG A 142 -6.63 -11.88 -6.87
CA ARG A 142 -6.79 -11.13 -5.61
C ARG A 142 -5.40 -10.93 -5.03
N ILE A 143 -5.09 -9.71 -4.65
CA ILE A 143 -3.83 -9.39 -3.99
C ILE A 143 -4.14 -8.78 -2.62
N LEU A 144 -3.37 -9.18 -1.62
CA LEU A 144 -3.31 -8.53 -0.31
C LEU A 144 -1.98 -7.80 -0.19
N ILE A 145 -1.99 -6.56 0.27
CA ILE A 145 -0.82 -5.69 0.44
C ILE A 145 -0.80 -5.14 1.86
N CYS A 146 0.18 -5.56 2.65
CA CYS A 146 0.35 -5.06 3.99
C CYS A 146 1.27 -3.84 3.99
N THR A 147 0.77 -2.72 4.51
CA THR A 147 1.56 -1.51 4.70
C THR A 147 1.47 -1.07 6.16
N ARG A 148 2.61 -0.94 6.84
CA ARG A 148 2.61 -0.63 8.29
C ARG A 148 3.74 0.30 8.73
N PRO A 149 3.51 1.13 9.75
CA PRO A 149 4.58 1.83 10.44
C PRO A 149 5.52 0.85 11.13
N HIS A 150 6.83 1.06 11.00
CA HIS A 150 7.88 0.27 11.64
C HIS A 150 8.86 1.19 12.37
N ARG A 151 8.97 1.02 13.69
CA ARG A 151 9.65 1.95 14.61
C ARG A 151 9.06 3.37 14.61
N MET A 152 7.81 3.52 14.19
CA MET A 152 7.07 4.78 14.09
C MET A 152 5.94 4.82 15.13
N SER A 153 6.27 4.94 16.42
CA SER A 153 5.28 4.86 17.51
C SER A 153 4.18 5.91 17.42
N ALA A 154 4.52 7.09 16.89
CA ALA A 154 3.59 8.18 16.56
C ALA A 154 2.41 7.73 15.69
N PHE A 155 2.68 6.83 14.74
CA PHE A 155 1.72 6.34 13.75
C PHE A 155 1.12 4.98 14.14
N LEU A 156 1.50 4.42 15.29
CA LEU A 156 1.02 3.11 15.72
C LEU A 156 -0.46 3.23 16.15
N ASP A 157 -1.32 2.62 15.35
CA ASP A 157 -2.77 2.68 15.53
C ASP A 157 -3.38 1.27 15.56
N THR A 158 -3.70 0.80 16.76
CA THR A 158 -4.31 -0.53 16.98
C THR A 158 -5.83 -0.45 17.22
N ASN A 159 -6.39 0.76 17.22
CA ASN A 159 -7.82 1.00 17.43
C ASN A 159 -8.45 1.88 16.34
N PHE A 160 -7.70 2.19 15.29
CA PHE A 160 -8.12 2.93 14.10
C PHE A 160 -8.58 4.36 14.37
N VAL A 161 -8.11 4.96 15.46
CA VAL A 161 -8.44 6.35 15.79
C VAL A 161 -7.64 7.37 14.99
N LEU A 162 -6.54 6.93 14.38
CA LEU A 162 -5.64 7.72 13.54
C LEU A 162 -5.81 7.41 12.05
N THR A 163 -6.70 6.47 11.70
CA THR A 163 -6.86 5.96 10.35
C THR A 163 -8.01 6.64 9.64
N GLU A 164 -7.74 7.23 8.48
CA GLU A 164 -8.74 7.90 7.65
C GLU A 164 -8.78 7.34 6.23
N VAL A 165 -9.96 7.45 5.62
CA VAL A 165 -10.27 7.05 4.25
C VAL A 165 -11.03 8.17 3.54
N ALA A 166 -10.99 8.17 2.20
CA ALA A 166 -11.69 9.16 1.40
C ALA A 166 -13.08 8.64 0.99
N VAL A 167 -14.14 9.29 1.49
CA VAL A 167 -15.54 8.98 1.14
C VAL A 167 -16.19 10.24 0.58
N GLU A 168 -16.71 10.16 -0.65
CA GLU A 168 -17.27 11.32 -1.38
C GLU A 168 -16.31 12.54 -1.43
N GLY A 169 -15.01 12.27 -1.57
CA GLY A 169 -13.98 13.31 -1.60
C GLY A 169 -13.71 14.00 -0.25
N ARG A 170 -14.24 13.48 0.86
CA ARG A 170 -14.01 13.99 2.21
C ARG A 170 -13.29 12.95 3.09
N PRO A 171 -12.52 13.39 4.10
CA PRO A 171 -11.97 12.49 5.10
C PRO A 171 -13.08 11.87 5.97
N LEU A 172 -12.94 10.58 6.27
CA LEU A 172 -13.78 9.87 7.23
C LEU A 172 -12.89 8.95 8.09
N ALA A 173 -13.04 8.99 9.41
CA ALA A 173 -12.24 8.10 10.27
C ALA A 173 -12.76 6.66 10.21
N PHE A 174 -11.86 5.75 9.85
CA PHE A 174 -12.23 4.37 9.51
C PHE A 174 -12.61 3.59 10.77
N GLY A 175 -13.84 3.06 10.80
CA GLY A 175 -14.39 2.31 11.93
C GLY A 175 -14.98 3.18 13.05
N ARG A 176 -14.65 4.48 13.10
CA ARG A 176 -15.21 5.43 14.06
C ARG A 176 -16.39 6.21 13.48
N ASP A 177 -16.20 6.76 12.28
CA ASP A 177 -17.18 7.64 11.63
C ASP A 177 -17.91 6.91 10.48
N THR A 178 -17.64 5.61 10.30
CA THR A 178 -18.27 4.71 9.32
C THR A 178 -19.39 3.86 9.93
N HIS A 179 -20.37 3.48 9.12
CA HIS A 179 -21.52 2.68 9.57
C HIS A 179 -21.29 1.18 9.39
N PHE A 180 -21.64 0.40 10.42
CA PHE A 180 -21.65 -1.07 10.38
C PHE A 180 -22.91 -1.59 11.09
N ASN A 181 -23.68 -2.43 10.39
CA ASN A 181 -24.99 -2.90 10.86
C ASN A 181 -24.96 -4.28 11.57
N GLY A 182 -23.80 -4.93 11.67
CA GLY A 182 -23.66 -6.19 12.38
C GLY A 182 -23.25 -6.04 13.85
N THR A 183 -22.93 -7.16 14.50
CA THR A 183 -22.51 -7.18 15.90
C THR A 183 -20.99 -6.97 16.06
N LEU A 184 -20.61 -6.00 16.90
CA LEU A 184 -19.21 -5.80 17.28
C LEU A 184 -18.74 -6.87 18.27
N PRO A 185 -17.48 -7.33 18.19
CA PRO A 185 -16.96 -8.34 19.10
C PRO A 185 -16.64 -7.72 20.47
N GLU A 186 -16.89 -8.46 21.56
CA GLU A 186 -16.71 -7.93 22.93
C GLU A 186 -15.25 -7.75 23.37
N ARG A 187 -14.30 -8.48 22.77
CA ARG A 187 -12.96 -8.66 23.35
C ARG A 187 -11.78 -8.20 22.50
N MET A 188 -11.97 -7.93 21.22
CA MET A 188 -10.86 -7.51 20.33
C MET A 188 -11.33 -6.39 19.41
N PRO A 189 -10.47 -5.41 19.09
CA PRO A 189 -10.79 -4.45 18.05
C PRO A 189 -11.08 -5.19 16.74
N PRO A 190 -12.16 -4.85 16.02
CA PRO A 190 -12.43 -5.45 14.73
C PRO A 190 -11.44 -4.95 13.68
N ALA A 191 -11.20 -5.78 12.66
CA ALA A 191 -10.58 -5.38 11.42
C ALA A 191 -11.64 -4.72 10.52
N TRP A 192 -11.36 -3.55 9.97
CA TRP A 192 -12.35 -2.83 9.16
C TRP A 192 -12.09 -3.00 7.67
N VAL A 193 -13.18 -3.14 6.91
CA VAL A 193 -13.15 -3.33 5.45
C VAL A 193 -14.10 -2.32 4.84
N MET A 194 -13.71 -1.70 3.72
CA MET A 194 -14.54 -0.75 2.98
C MET A 194 -14.48 -1.04 1.49
N ASN A 195 -15.65 -1.20 0.87
CA ASN A 195 -15.76 -1.34 -0.58
C ASN A 195 -15.35 -0.04 -1.28
N LEU A 196 -15.08 -0.14 -2.58
CA LEU A 196 -14.78 1.03 -3.41
C LEU A 196 -15.95 1.34 -4.32
N LYS A 197 -16.20 2.64 -4.52
CA LYS A 197 -17.30 3.08 -5.36
C LYS A 197 -17.15 2.56 -6.79
N GLY A 198 -18.17 1.85 -7.28
CA GLY A 198 -18.14 1.21 -8.60
C GLY A 198 -17.19 0.02 -8.71
N GLY A 199 -16.63 -0.45 -7.60
CA GLY A 199 -15.79 -1.64 -7.51
C GLY A 199 -16.58 -2.93 -7.29
N ILE A 200 -15.90 -3.95 -6.78
CA ILE A 200 -16.53 -5.22 -6.40
C ILE A 200 -17.34 -5.00 -5.12
N ASP A 201 -18.62 -5.33 -5.18
CA ASP A 201 -19.54 -5.32 -4.03
C ASP A 201 -19.31 -6.58 -3.17
N ASN A 202 -18.33 -6.52 -2.27
CA ASN A 202 -18.16 -7.56 -1.25
C ASN A 202 -19.29 -7.39 -0.22
N ARG A 203 -19.95 -8.46 0.20
CA ARG A 203 -21.04 -8.42 1.20
C ARG A 203 -20.77 -9.34 2.38
N THR A 204 -19.94 -10.34 2.16
CA THR A 204 -19.61 -11.39 3.12
C THR A 204 -18.10 -11.60 3.20
N VAL A 205 -17.67 -12.26 4.26
CA VAL A 205 -16.28 -12.74 4.41
C VAL A 205 -15.88 -13.64 3.24
N ASP A 206 -16.81 -14.45 2.73
CA ASP A 206 -16.54 -15.38 1.64
C ASP A 206 -16.27 -14.63 0.33
N ASP A 207 -16.92 -13.47 0.13
CA ASP A 207 -16.64 -12.60 -1.02
C ASP A 207 -15.20 -12.06 -0.98
N MET A 208 -14.66 -11.80 0.22
CA MET A 208 -13.28 -11.34 0.40
C MET A 208 -12.27 -12.41 -0.03
N GLY A 209 -12.50 -13.66 0.35
CA GLY A 209 -11.71 -14.83 -0.07
C GLY A 209 -10.22 -14.75 0.29
N TRP A 210 -9.84 -13.93 1.27
CA TRP A 210 -8.46 -13.75 1.73
C TRP A 210 -8.07 -14.66 2.89
N PHE A 211 -9.06 -15.09 3.67
CA PHE A 211 -8.81 -15.67 4.99
C PHE A 211 -9.47 -17.03 5.13
N SER A 212 -8.86 -17.87 5.97
CA SER A 212 -9.55 -19.08 6.45
C SER A 212 -10.89 -18.71 7.09
N GLU A 213 -11.89 -19.59 6.98
CA GLU A 213 -13.24 -19.37 7.52
C GLU A 213 -13.22 -18.91 9.00
N ASP A 214 -12.25 -19.42 9.78
CA ASP A 214 -12.11 -19.11 11.20
C ASP A 214 -11.61 -17.69 11.49
N TRP A 215 -10.70 -17.16 10.66
CA TRP A 215 -10.16 -15.80 10.84
C TRP A 215 -11.15 -14.76 10.29
N GLY A 216 -11.69 -15.04 9.11
CA GLY A 216 -12.68 -14.22 8.42
C GLY A 216 -13.95 -13.95 9.25
N ARG A 217 -14.52 -14.98 9.88
CA ARG A 217 -15.78 -14.79 10.63
C ARG A 217 -15.61 -14.03 11.96
N ARG A 218 -14.41 -13.98 12.53
CA ARG A 218 -14.20 -13.45 13.89
C ARG A 218 -13.80 -11.97 13.92
N GLN A 219 -13.24 -11.43 12.86
CA GLN A 219 -12.52 -10.15 12.95
C GLN A 219 -13.01 -9.05 12.00
N PHE A 220 -13.58 -9.36 10.83
CA PHE A 220 -13.86 -8.33 9.83
C PHE A 220 -15.21 -7.64 9.98
N ARG A 221 -15.23 -6.35 9.66
CA ARG A 221 -16.40 -5.50 9.70
C ARG A 221 -16.42 -4.68 8.42
N LEU A 222 -17.27 -5.09 7.49
CA LEU A 222 -17.50 -4.39 6.23
C LEU A 222 -18.44 -3.23 6.48
N VAL A 223 -17.94 -2.01 6.31
CA VAL A 223 -18.73 -0.80 6.50
C VAL A 223 -19.63 -0.52 5.30
N GLU A 224 -20.67 0.28 5.52
CA GLU A 224 -21.68 0.60 4.49
C GLU A 224 -21.19 1.62 3.47
N GLU A 225 -20.25 2.50 3.85
CA GLU A 225 -19.68 3.50 2.96
C GLU A 225 -18.78 2.86 1.89
N GLU A 226 -18.63 3.59 0.79
CA GLU A 226 -17.72 3.24 -0.30
C GLU A 226 -16.65 4.32 -0.45
N ALA A 227 -15.39 3.90 -0.54
CA ALA A 227 -14.27 4.82 -0.71
C ALA A 227 -14.11 5.26 -2.18
N GLU A 228 -13.73 6.53 -2.35
CA GLU A 228 -13.32 7.12 -3.62
C GLU A 228 -12.41 8.34 -3.34
N PRO A 229 -11.11 8.33 -3.72
CA PRO A 229 -10.34 7.21 -4.30
C PRO A 229 -10.06 6.07 -3.30
N ALA A 230 -9.36 5.02 -3.73
CA ALA A 230 -8.89 3.91 -2.88
C ALA A 230 -7.72 4.31 -1.96
N LEU A 231 -7.83 5.47 -1.32
CA LEU A 231 -6.84 6.03 -0.43
C LEU A 231 -7.18 5.69 1.02
N ILE A 232 -6.20 5.12 1.72
CA ILE A 232 -6.22 4.94 3.17
C ILE A 232 -4.94 5.53 3.76
N GLY A 233 -5.05 6.21 4.89
CA GLY A 233 -3.91 6.81 5.57
C GLY A 233 -4.03 6.71 7.08
N VAL A 234 -2.88 6.77 7.74
CA VAL A 234 -2.73 6.89 9.19
C VAL A 234 -1.94 8.15 9.50
N HIS A 235 -2.46 9.01 10.37
CA HIS A 235 -1.74 10.20 10.81
C HIS A 235 -0.93 9.97 12.08
N ALA A 236 0.02 10.85 12.35
CA ALA A 236 0.74 10.88 13.62
C ALA A 236 -0.23 11.20 14.77
N ARG A 237 -0.06 10.60 15.94
CA ARG A 237 -0.90 10.90 17.11
C ARG A 237 -0.69 12.33 17.60
N GLU A 238 0.50 12.87 17.39
CA GLU A 238 0.93 14.18 17.82
C GLU A 238 0.30 15.29 16.99
N ASP A 239 -0.04 15.02 15.73
CA ASP A 239 -0.67 15.97 14.83
C ASP A 239 -1.47 15.30 13.68
N GLU A 240 -2.53 15.96 13.23
CA GLU A 240 -3.29 15.56 12.03
C GLU A 240 -2.66 16.14 10.74
N GLN A 241 -1.33 16.30 10.74
CA GLN A 241 -0.59 16.93 9.65
C GLN A 241 0.44 16.01 9.01
N HIS A 242 0.95 14.99 9.70
CA HIS A 242 1.86 14.01 9.11
C HIS A 242 1.11 12.71 8.85
N TRP A 243 1.15 12.26 7.59
CA TRP A 243 0.39 11.10 7.13
C TRP A 243 1.28 10.07 6.47
N LEU A 244 1.05 8.80 6.83
CA LEU A 244 1.49 7.64 6.06
C LEU A 244 0.28 7.09 5.32
N ALA A 245 0.31 7.04 4.00
CA ALA A 245 -0.84 6.61 3.24
C ALA A 245 -0.47 5.74 2.05
N THR A 246 -1.44 4.99 1.55
CA THR A 246 -1.27 4.19 0.34
C THR A 246 -2.52 4.19 -0.54
N ILE A 247 -2.29 4.08 -1.84
CA ILE A 247 -3.32 3.92 -2.87
C ILE A 247 -2.79 2.92 -3.90
N TRP A 248 -3.65 2.03 -4.39
CA TRP A 248 -3.34 1.11 -5.48
C TRP A 248 -4.38 1.17 -6.57
N GLU A 249 -4.01 0.82 -7.80
CA GLU A 249 -4.89 0.67 -8.96
C GLU A 249 -4.46 -0.50 -9.86
N PRO A 250 -5.40 -1.19 -10.52
CA PRO A 250 -6.84 -1.17 -10.24
C PRO A 250 -7.13 -1.68 -8.83
N SER A 251 -8.04 -1.00 -8.14
CA SER A 251 -8.28 -1.16 -6.70
C SER A 251 -9.47 -2.09 -6.44
N ARG A 252 -9.41 -2.86 -5.36
CA ARG A 252 -10.48 -3.76 -4.93
C ARG A 252 -11.21 -3.24 -3.70
N VAL A 253 -10.46 -2.94 -2.64
CA VAL A 253 -11.02 -2.76 -1.30
C VAL A 253 -9.99 -2.10 -0.38
N LEU A 254 -10.46 -1.39 0.64
CA LEU A 254 -9.62 -0.90 1.73
C LEU A 254 -9.78 -1.79 2.95
N PHE A 255 -8.67 -2.04 3.65
CA PHE A 255 -8.66 -2.92 4.80
C PHE A 255 -7.71 -2.40 5.90
N SER A 256 -8.06 -2.63 7.16
CA SER A 256 -7.23 -2.29 8.30
C SER A 256 -7.22 -3.42 9.35
N ASN A 257 -6.04 -3.78 9.85
CA ASN A 257 -5.84 -4.90 10.79
C ASN A 257 -5.28 -4.41 12.14
N PRO A 258 -5.98 -4.59 13.28
CA PRO A 258 -5.51 -4.05 14.56
C PRO A 258 -4.46 -4.96 15.21
N HIS A 259 -4.37 -6.23 14.80
CA HIS A 259 -3.42 -7.20 15.35
C HIS A 259 -2.00 -6.97 14.84
N ILE A 260 -1.90 -6.58 13.58
CA ILE A 260 -0.69 -6.13 12.92
C ILE A 260 -1.09 -4.77 12.38
N PRO A 261 -0.86 -3.64 13.09
CA PRO A 261 -1.45 -2.32 12.79
C PRO A 261 -1.02 -1.81 11.42
N CYS A 262 -1.69 -2.32 10.38
CA CYS A 262 -1.42 -2.12 8.98
C CYS A 262 -2.67 -1.63 8.28
N ILE A 263 -2.43 -0.86 7.23
CA ILE A 263 -3.44 -0.33 6.31
C ILE A 263 -3.22 -0.96 4.95
N HIS A 264 -4.32 -1.19 4.25
CA HIS A 264 -4.35 -1.90 2.98
C HIS A 264 -5.19 -1.10 1.98
N SER A 265 -4.64 -0.94 0.79
CA SER A 265 -5.37 -0.56 -0.42
C SER A 265 -5.09 -1.68 -1.42
N ASP A 266 -5.96 -2.68 -1.43
CA ASP A 266 -5.67 -3.94 -2.09
C ASP A 266 -6.08 -3.90 -3.57
N PRO A 267 -5.21 -4.27 -4.52
CA PRO A 267 -5.54 -4.23 -5.93
C PRO A 267 -6.25 -5.50 -6.44
N VAL A 268 -6.92 -5.34 -7.58
CA VAL A 268 -7.53 -6.41 -8.38
C VAL A 268 -7.13 -6.22 -9.85
N PRO A 269 -5.94 -6.69 -10.27
CA PRO A 269 -5.53 -6.62 -11.66
C PRO A 269 -6.47 -7.46 -12.53
N PRO A 270 -6.61 -7.13 -13.83
CA PRO A 270 -7.42 -7.93 -14.75
C PRO A 270 -6.93 -9.39 -14.83
N ASP A 271 -7.85 -10.28 -15.19
CA ASP A 271 -7.54 -11.66 -15.58
C ASP A 271 -6.40 -11.71 -16.59
N CYS A 272 -5.55 -12.74 -16.49
CA CYS A 272 -4.31 -12.84 -17.25
C CYS A 272 -4.32 -14.08 -18.17
N PRO A 273 -4.45 -13.92 -19.49
CA PRO A 273 -4.37 -15.03 -20.44
C PRO A 273 -3.01 -15.76 -20.42
N PRO A 274 -2.93 -17.00 -20.93
CA PRO A 274 -1.65 -17.72 -21.07
C PRO A 274 -0.61 -16.91 -21.86
N GLY A 275 0.60 -16.79 -21.31
CA GLY A 275 1.71 -16.07 -21.93
C GLY A 275 1.66 -14.54 -21.80
N GLU A 276 0.59 -13.98 -21.22
CA GLU A 276 0.42 -12.54 -21.05
C GLU A 276 0.90 -12.05 -19.68
N THR A 277 0.89 -10.72 -19.49
CA THR A 277 1.24 -10.06 -18.23
C THR A 277 0.13 -9.12 -17.78
N THR A 278 -0.30 -9.25 -16.52
CA THR A 278 -1.20 -8.31 -15.86
C THR A 278 -0.47 -7.50 -14.79
N ARG A 279 -1.01 -6.34 -14.39
CA ARG A 279 -0.32 -5.37 -13.53
C ARG A 279 -1.23 -4.69 -12.51
N ALA A 280 -0.64 -4.34 -11.37
CA ALA A 280 -1.17 -3.39 -10.41
C ALA A 280 -0.09 -2.36 -10.06
N ASN A 281 -0.49 -1.10 -9.87
CA ASN A 281 0.39 0.00 -9.53
C ASN A 281 -0.07 0.60 -8.20
N GLY A 282 0.88 1.06 -7.40
CA GLY A 282 0.60 1.67 -6.11
C GLY A 282 1.46 2.88 -5.86
N ILE A 283 1.04 3.68 -4.89
CA ILE A 283 1.82 4.75 -4.32
C ILE A 283 1.75 4.65 -2.81
N VAL A 284 2.89 4.85 -2.16
CA VAL A 284 2.97 5.16 -0.74
C VAL A 284 3.35 6.62 -0.57
N PHE A 285 2.66 7.32 0.33
CA PHE A 285 2.88 8.73 0.61
C PHE A 285 3.43 8.93 2.02
N PHE A 286 4.42 9.82 2.11
CA PHE A 286 4.71 10.57 3.33
C PHE A 286 4.20 11.98 3.07
N HIS A 287 3.12 12.37 3.73
CA HIS A 287 2.46 13.64 3.42
C HIS A 287 2.47 14.57 4.62
N GLN A 288 2.70 15.86 4.34
CA GLN A 288 2.61 16.94 5.32
C GLN A 288 1.47 17.90 4.92
N GLY A 289 0.46 18.02 5.77
CA GLY A 289 -0.78 18.75 5.56
C GLY A 289 -1.99 17.94 6.05
N ASN A 290 -3.19 18.48 5.87
CA ASN A 290 -4.41 17.74 6.23
C ASN A 290 -4.74 16.62 5.23
N PHE A 291 -5.67 15.74 5.60
CA PHE A 291 -6.10 14.63 4.74
C PHE A 291 -6.74 15.11 3.42
N GLN A 292 -7.40 16.28 3.41
CA GLN A 292 -7.99 16.82 2.18
C GLN A 292 -6.94 17.15 1.11
N SER A 293 -5.78 17.68 1.52
CA SER A 293 -4.68 17.93 0.58
C SER A 293 -4.02 16.63 0.12
N LEU A 294 -4.02 15.59 0.96
CA LEU A 294 -3.61 14.23 0.57
C LEU A 294 -4.55 13.61 -0.47
N ILE A 295 -5.87 13.76 -0.32
CA ILE A 295 -6.86 13.32 -1.33
C ILE A 295 -6.54 13.98 -2.68
N THR A 296 -6.37 15.30 -2.68
CA THR A 296 -6.03 16.06 -3.90
C THR A 296 -4.75 15.55 -4.56
N LEU A 297 -3.72 15.27 -3.76
CA LEU A 297 -2.45 14.72 -4.24
C LEU A 297 -2.65 13.32 -4.85
N ALA A 298 -3.35 12.43 -4.16
CA ALA A 298 -3.60 11.06 -4.60
C ALA A 298 -4.36 11.03 -5.94
N GLU A 299 -5.38 11.89 -6.10
CA GLU A 299 -6.13 12.03 -7.35
C GLU A 299 -5.26 12.55 -8.49
N SER A 300 -4.41 13.54 -8.22
CA SER A 300 -3.47 14.07 -9.22
C SER A 300 -2.50 12.99 -9.72
N CYS A 301 -1.95 12.17 -8.81
CA CYS A 301 -1.08 11.07 -9.19
C CYS A 301 -1.82 10.00 -10.01
N ARG A 302 -3.05 9.67 -9.61
CA ARG A 302 -3.93 8.71 -10.30
C ARG A 302 -4.22 9.12 -11.74
N ASP A 303 -4.59 10.37 -11.97
CA ASP A 303 -4.86 10.90 -13.29
C ASP A 303 -3.61 10.90 -14.20
N GLY A 304 -2.44 11.13 -13.59
CA GLY A 304 -1.16 11.02 -14.28
C GLY A 304 -0.84 9.60 -14.77
N HIS A 305 -1.29 8.57 -14.05
CA HIS A 305 -1.17 7.17 -14.46
C HIS A 305 -2.17 6.80 -15.56
N ARG A 306 -3.43 7.24 -15.46
CA ARG A 306 -4.48 6.91 -16.45
C ARG A 306 -4.27 7.55 -17.83
N LYS A 307 -3.56 8.67 -17.91
CA LYS A 307 -3.32 9.41 -19.17
C LYS A 307 -2.13 8.90 -20.00
N LYS A 308 -1.43 7.84 -19.58
CA LYS A 308 -0.23 7.30 -20.24
C LYS A 308 -0.44 5.86 -20.74
#